data_AF-A0A7K0NWT6-F1
#
_entry.id   AF-A0A7K0NWT6-F1
#
_cell.length_a   1.000
_cell.length_b   1.000
_cell.length_c   1.000
_cell.angle_alpha   90.00
_cell.angle_beta   90.00
_cell.angle_gamma   90.00
#
_symmetry.space_group_name_H-M   'P 1'
#
loop_
_entity.id
_entity.type
_entity.pdbx_description
1 polymer ?
#
loop_
_entity_poly.entity_id
_entity_poly.type
_entity_poly.pdbx_seq_one_letter_code
_entity_poly.pdbx_strand_id
1 'polypeptide(L)'
;MSKQPPRSPSSSEKSSPTAMRTVEDRMGDSSLKSAQAQLAAEFTERLDLLEESGQVTNLARRLTLMCLTDLTTTLDLALTEDNAAQFVTHLAIALTRINRGDPEIAMSAVAAEEIADRTREHDAVTAVMRDASRLLQRDVPESEITYMTVHLCGLVDDEAAS
;
A
#
# COMPACT_ATOMS: atom_id res chain seq x y z
N MET A 1 -31.94 -31.56 40.23
CA MET A 1 -31.83 -30.13 40.56
C MET A 1 -30.74 -29.53 39.68
N SER A 2 -31.10 -29.03 38.50
CA SER A 2 -30.15 -28.55 37.48
C SER A 2 -29.91 -27.06 37.67
N LYS A 3 -28.66 -26.65 37.92
CA LYS A 3 -28.27 -25.24 37.97
C LYS A 3 -27.79 -24.81 36.58
N GLN A 4 -28.55 -23.93 35.92
CA GLN A 4 -28.05 -23.16 34.78
C GLN A 4 -27.11 -22.05 35.27
N PRO A 5 -26.02 -21.73 34.56
CA PRO A 5 -25.20 -20.55 34.85
C PRO A 5 -25.83 -19.27 34.27
N PRO A 6 -25.52 -18.09 34.82
CA PRO A 6 -26.15 -16.83 34.44
C PRO A 6 -25.67 -16.34 33.06
N ARG A 7 -26.59 -15.73 32.32
CA ARG A 7 -26.34 -15.03 31.05
C ARG A 7 -25.66 -13.69 31.33
N SER A 8 -24.51 -13.46 30.71
CA SER A 8 -23.87 -12.13 30.65
C SER A 8 -24.64 -11.21 29.69
N PRO A 9 -24.85 -9.93 30.02
CA PRO A 9 -25.25 -8.92 29.05
C PRO A 9 -24.05 -8.08 28.58
N SER A 10 -24.24 -7.38 27.45
CA SER A 10 -23.38 -6.31 26.90
C SER A 10 -22.18 -6.83 26.08
N SER A 11 -21.84 -6.31 24.89
CA SER A 11 -22.10 -4.98 24.34
C SER A 11 -22.35 -5.06 22.84
N SER A 12 -23.38 -4.36 22.39
CA SER A 12 -23.48 -3.93 20.99
C SER A 12 -22.45 -2.82 20.76
N GLU A 13 -21.22 -3.19 20.41
CA GLU A 13 -20.32 -2.24 19.74
C GLU A 13 -20.79 -2.08 18.30
N LYS A 14 -21.59 -1.03 18.09
CA LYS A 14 -21.75 -0.43 16.78
C LYS A 14 -20.38 0.14 16.40
N SER A 15 -19.55 -0.66 15.73
CA SER A 15 -18.41 -0.11 15.00
C SER A 15 -18.95 0.89 13.98
N SER A 16 -18.64 2.15 14.24
CA SER A 16 -18.92 3.29 13.40
C SER A 16 -18.38 3.03 11.99
N PRO A 17 -19.11 3.37 10.91
CA PRO A 17 -18.54 3.31 9.58
C PRO A 17 -17.51 4.45 9.50
N THR A 18 -16.21 4.11 9.44
CA THR A 18 -15.20 5.03 8.95
C THR A 18 -15.63 5.41 7.53
N ALA A 19 -16.26 6.58 7.42
CA ALA A 19 -16.81 7.09 6.17
C ALA A 19 -15.69 7.11 5.11
N MET A 20 -16.02 6.59 3.93
CA MET A 20 -15.18 6.69 2.73
C MET A 20 -14.81 8.16 2.51
N ARG A 21 -13.58 8.53 2.85
CA ARG A 21 -12.99 9.76 2.33
C ARG A 21 -12.55 9.47 0.91
N THR A 22 -13.05 10.24 -0.05
CA THR A 22 -12.53 10.22 -1.42
C THR A 22 -11.04 10.58 -1.39
N VAL A 23 -10.30 10.30 -2.48
CA VAL A 23 -8.93 10.80 -2.64
C VAL A 23 -8.89 12.32 -2.38
N GLU A 24 -9.95 13.03 -2.79
CA GLU A 24 -10.14 14.46 -2.60
C GLU A 24 -10.36 14.90 -1.15
N ASP A 25 -11.06 14.10 -0.34
CA ASP A 25 -11.27 14.39 1.09
C ASP A 25 -10.02 14.14 1.95
N ARG A 26 -9.11 13.26 1.52
CA ARG A 26 -7.79 13.10 2.16
C ARG A 26 -6.83 14.24 1.79
N MET A 27 -7.01 14.84 0.62
CA MET A 27 -6.30 16.04 0.14
C MET A 27 -6.75 17.34 0.85
N GLY A 28 -7.20 17.29 2.11
CA GLY A 28 -7.49 18.50 2.90
C GLY A 28 -6.26 19.05 3.63
N ASP A 29 -5.23 18.23 3.84
CA ASP A 29 -4.02 18.58 4.58
C ASP A 29 -2.94 19.16 3.64
N SER A 30 -2.50 20.38 3.91
CA SER A 30 -1.44 21.05 3.13
C SER A 30 -0.11 20.31 3.17
N SER A 31 0.20 19.62 4.27
CA SER A 31 1.44 18.85 4.42
C SER A 31 1.43 17.60 3.54
N LEU A 32 0.30 16.87 3.50
CA LEU A 32 0.13 15.73 2.60
C LEU A 32 0.21 16.15 1.13
N LYS A 33 -0.37 17.30 0.76
CA LYS A 33 -0.23 17.83 -0.61
C LYS A 33 1.21 18.14 -0.97
N SER A 34 1.97 18.76 -0.05
CA SER A 34 3.38 19.05 -0.32
C SER A 34 4.21 17.78 -0.47
N ALA A 35 4.01 16.78 0.40
CA ALA A 35 4.70 15.50 0.31
C ALA A 35 4.38 14.76 -1.00
N GLN A 36 3.10 14.72 -1.38
CA GLN A 36 2.68 14.13 -2.63
C GLN A 36 3.27 14.86 -3.85
N ALA A 37 3.34 16.19 -3.83
CA ALA A 37 3.93 16.98 -4.92
C ALA A 37 5.44 16.73 -5.04
N GLN A 38 6.15 16.58 -3.91
CA GLN A 38 7.57 16.23 -3.89
C GLN A 38 7.80 14.83 -4.45
N LEU A 39 7.06 13.82 -3.99
CA LEU A 39 7.12 12.46 -4.54
C LEU A 39 6.75 12.41 -6.01
N ALA A 40 5.76 13.19 -6.44
CA ALA A 40 5.40 13.31 -7.84
C ALA A 40 6.59 13.84 -8.64
N ALA A 41 7.22 14.93 -8.21
CA ALA A 41 8.40 15.48 -8.89
C ALA A 41 9.55 14.48 -8.93
N GLU A 42 9.85 13.81 -7.81
CA GLU A 42 10.94 12.83 -7.67
C GLU A 42 10.79 11.68 -8.68
N PHE A 43 9.59 11.11 -8.80
CA PHE A 43 9.35 9.93 -9.64
C PHE A 43 8.66 10.24 -10.97
N THR A 44 8.62 11.52 -11.40
CA THR A 44 7.90 11.92 -12.63
C THR A 44 8.43 11.18 -13.85
N GLU A 45 9.74 11.22 -14.11
CA GLU A 45 10.34 10.62 -15.30
C GLU A 45 10.09 9.11 -15.38
N ARG A 46 10.25 8.40 -14.25
CA ARG A 46 9.96 6.96 -14.18
C ARG A 46 8.49 6.65 -14.49
N LEU A 47 7.57 7.37 -13.83
CA LEU A 47 6.15 7.10 -13.98
C LEU A 47 5.65 7.48 -15.38
N ASP A 48 6.23 8.52 -15.99
CA ASP A 48 6.00 8.87 -17.40
C ASP A 48 6.45 7.72 -18.31
N LEU A 49 7.70 7.25 -18.18
CA LEU A 49 8.22 6.15 -19.00
C LEU A 49 7.37 4.87 -18.90
N LEU A 50 6.94 4.52 -17.69
CA LEU A 50 6.09 3.34 -17.47
C LEU A 50 4.68 3.51 -18.04
N GLU A 51 4.11 4.73 -18.01
CA GLU A 51 2.81 5.03 -18.60
C GLU A 51 2.89 5.06 -20.14
N GLU A 52 3.89 5.74 -20.70
CA GLU A 52 4.11 5.85 -22.15
C GLU A 52 4.38 4.50 -22.81
N SER A 53 5.11 3.61 -22.13
CA SER A 53 5.32 2.22 -22.57
C SER A 53 4.10 1.32 -22.42
N GLY A 54 3.03 1.79 -21.76
CA GLY A 54 1.83 1.02 -21.48
C GLY A 54 2.00 -0.04 -20.39
N GLN A 55 3.13 -0.05 -19.69
CA GLN A 55 3.34 -0.93 -18.53
C GLN A 55 2.49 -0.51 -17.33
N VAL A 56 2.22 0.79 -17.20
CA VAL A 56 1.41 1.38 -16.13
C VAL A 56 0.20 2.12 -16.70
N THR A 57 -0.95 1.98 -16.04
CA THR A 57 -2.15 2.78 -16.38
C THR A 57 -2.14 4.12 -15.66
N ASN A 58 -2.78 5.14 -16.23
CA ASN A 58 -2.92 6.45 -15.58
C ASN A 58 -3.55 6.36 -14.16
N LEU A 59 -4.51 5.45 -13.97
CA LEU A 59 -5.10 5.20 -12.65
C LEU A 59 -4.06 4.60 -11.69
N ALA A 60 -3.34 3.56 -12.11
CA ALA A 60 -2.30 2.94 -11.28
C ALA A 60 -1.20 3.94 -10.92
N ARG A 61 -0.76 4.80 -11.85
CA ARG A 61 0.19 5.88 -11.57
C ARG A 61 -0.27 6.79 -10.42
N ARG A 62 -1.53 7.25 -10.47
CA ARG A 62 -2.09 8.12 -9.42
C ARG A 62 -2.18 7.40 -8.07
N LEU A 63 -2.56 6.12 -8.10
CA LEU A 63 -2.61 5.28 -6.90
C LEU A 63 -1.21 5.01 -6.34
N THR A 64 -0.19 4.84 -7.18
CA THR A 64 1.20 4.72 -6.74
C THR A 64 1.58 5.94 -5.92
N LEU A 65 1.37 7.16 -6.43
CA LEU A 65 1.73 8.38 -5.68
C LEU A 65 0.95 8.52 -4.37
N MET A 66 -0.32 8.13 -4.34
CA MET A 66 -1.11 8.07 -3.12
C MET A 66 -0.52 7.08 -2.10
N CYS A 67 -0.25 5.84 -2.52
CA CYS A 67 0.34 4.81 -1.67
C CYS A 67 1.72 5.23 -1.15
N LEU A 68 2.57 5.82 -2.01
CA LEU A 68 3.89 6.32 -1.59
C LEU A 68 3.76 7.40 -0.53
N THR A 69 2.84 8.36 -0.71
CA THR A 69 2.61 9.45 0.27
C THR A 69 2.17 8.88 1.63
N ASP A 70 1.28 7.90 1.62
CA ASP A 70 0.79 7.26 2.85
C ASP A 70 1.90 6.42 3.52
N LEU A 71 2.71 5.69 2.73
CA LEU A 71 3.84 4.91 3.24
C LEU A 71 4.93 5.79 3.86
N THR A 72 5.36 6.86 3.17
CA THR A 72 6.40 7.75 3.69
C THR A 72 5.96 8.44 4.97
N THR A 73 4.70 8.85 5.04
CA THR A 73 4.13 9.48 6.24
C THR A 73 3.98 8.48 7.39
N THR A 74 3.58 7.24 7.10
CA THR A 74 3.35 6.20 8.12
C THR A 74 4.65 5.65 8.68
N LEU A 75 5.66 5.49 7.83
CA LEU A 75 6.90 4.82 8.17
C LEU A 75 8.08 5.78 8.39
N ASP A 76 7.86 7.08 8.21
CA ASP A 76 8.88 8.14 8.29
C ASP A 76 10.06 7.88 7.34
N LEU A 77 9.74 7.59 6.07
CA LEU A 77 10.74 7.23 5.04
C LEU A 77 11.00 8.38 4.08
N ALA A 78 12.27 8.54 3.70
CA ALA A 78 12.67 9.40 2.60
C ALA A 78 12.87 8.57 1.32
N LEU A 79 11.94 8.71 0.37
CA LEU A 79 12.04 8.03 -0.92
C LEU A 79 12.66 8.96 -1.96
N THR A 80 13.73 8.49 -2.59
CA THR A 80 14.40 9.13 -3.71
C THR A 80 14.45 8.19 -4.90
N GLU A 81 14.74 8.76 -6.06
CA GLU A 81 15.01 8.00 -7.28
C GLU A 81 16.08 6.92 -7.03
N ASP A 82 17.13 7.24 -6.27
CA ASP A 82 18.27 6.36 -6.03
C ASP A 82 17.93 5.14 -5.15
N ASN A 83 17.09 5.31 -4.11
CA ASN A 83 16.79 4.23 -3.15
C ASN A 83 15.49 3.48 -3.45
N ALA A 84 14.49 4.13 -4.06
CA ALA A 84 13.14 3.59 -4.16
C ALA A 84 12.73 3.22 -5.58
N ALA A 85 13.60 3.43 -6.58
CA ALA A 85 13.30 3.17 -7.99
C ALA A 85 12.62 1.83 -8.25
N GLN A 86 13.19 0.76 -7.69
CA GLN A 86 12.66 -0.58 -7.87
C GLN A 86 11.31 -0.75 -7.17
N PHE A 87 11.17 -0.29 -5.93
CA PHE A 87 9.91 -0.34 -5.19
C PHE A 87 8.78 0.40 -5.91
N VAL A 88 9.02 1.65 -6.35
CA VAL A 88 8.04 2.45 -7.09
C VAL A 88 7.61 1.75 -8.38
N THR A 89 8.57 1.17 -9.11
CA THR A 89 8.30 0.40 -10.34
C THR A 89 7.39 -0.79 -10.07
N HIS A 90 7.73 -1.61 -9.06
CA HIS A 90 6.96 -2.80 -8.71
C HIS A 90 5.56 -2.46 -8.20
N LEU A 91 5.41 -1.42 -7.39
CA LEU A 91 4.12 -0.95 -6.92
C LEU A 91 3.22 -0.50 -8.07
N ALA A 92 3.74 0.31 -9.01
CA ALA A 92 2.97 0.78 -10.16
C ALA A 92 2.53 -0.36 -11.09
N ILE A 93 3.39 -1.36 -11.30
CA ILE A 93 3.07 -2.54 -12.10
C ILE A 93 2.05 -3.44 -11.38
N ALA A 94 2.20 -3.68 -10.08
CA ALA A 94 1.25 -4.46 -9.27
C ALA A 94 -0.14 -3.82 -9.31
N LEU A 95 -0.23 -2.51 -9.05
CA LEU A 95 -1.48 -1.75 -9.14
C LEU A 95 -2.08 -1.78 -10.55
N THR A 96 -1.25 -1.81 -11.60
CA THR A 96 -1.72 -1.97 -12.97
C THR A 96 -2.30 -3.34 -13.23
N ARG A 97 -1.63 -4.41 -12.76
CA ARG A 97 -2.12 -5.78 -12.89
C ARG A 97 -3.44 -5.96 -12.15
N ILE A 98 -3.54 -5.44 -10.92
CA ILE A 98 -4.79 -5.41 -10.16
C ILE A 98 -5.84 -4.66 -10.96
N ASN A 99 -5.57 -3.44 -11.43
CA ASN A 99 -6.52 -2.64 -12.21
C ASN A 99 -7.06 -3.40 -13.46
N ARG A 100 -6.16 -4.09 -14.17
CA ARG A 100 -6.51 -4.92 -15.35
C ARG A 100 -7.28 -6.19 -14.98
N GLY A 101 -7.14 -6.68 -13.76
CA GLY A 101 -7.68 -7.98 -13.35
C GLY A 101 -6.84 -9.13 -13.86
N ASP A 102 -5.53 -8.91 -13.98
CA ASP A 102 -4.60 -9.94 -14.39
C ASP A 102 -4.56 -11.07 -13.35
N PRO A 103 -4.19 -12.30 -13.74
CA PRO A 103 -4.11 -13.42 -12.81
C PRO A 103 -3.19 -13.13 -11.63
N GLU A 104 -3.56 -13.66 -10.47
CA GLU A 104 -2.75 -13.61 -9.24
C GLU A 104 -1.36 -14.24 -9.46
N ILE A 105 -0.33 -13.63 -8.88
CA ILE A 105 0.99 -14.26 -8.79
C ILE A 105 0.95 -15.26 -7.64
N ALA A 106 1.40 -16.48 -7.88
CA ALA A 106 1.54 -17.46 -6.81
C ALA A 106 2.50 -16.94 -5.73
N MET A 107 2.06 -16.95 -4.47
CA MET A 107 2.89 -16.56 -3.35
C MET A 107 4.09 -17.51 -3.21
N SER A 108 5.29 -16.94 -3.08
CA SER A 108 6.51 -17.70 -2.77
C SER A 108 6.63 -17.94 -1.27
N ALA A 109 6.86 -19.19 -0.86
CA ALA A 109 7.13 -19.52 0.55
C ALA A 109 8.38 -18.80 1.08
N VAL A 110 9.40 -18.61 0.22
CA VAL A 110 10.62 -17.87 0.56
C VAL A 110 10.29 -16.39 0.84
N ALA A 111 9.43 -15.78 0.02
CA ALA A 111 9.01 -14.40 0.24
C ALA A 111 8.19 -14.23 1.52
N ALA A 112 7.31 -15.20 1.83
CA ALA A 112 6.53 -15.19 3.07
C ALA A 112 7.41 -15.37 4.31
N GLU A 113 8.44 -16.22 4.24
CA GLU A 113 9.40 -16.40 5.33
C GLU A 113 10.27 -15.15 5.55
N GLU A 114 10.70 -14.49 4.46
CA GLU A 114 11.52 -13.27 4.50
C GLU A 114 10.85 -12.12 5.26
N ILE A 115 9.52 -12.03 5.20
CA ILE A 115 8.75 -10.97 5.86
C ILE A 115 8.07 -11.42 7.16
N ALA A 116 8.34 -12.62 7.67
CA ALA A 116 7.60 -13.21 8.79
C ALA A 116 7.60 -12.32 10.04
N ASP A 117 8.73 -11.65 10.31
CA ASP A 117 8.90 -10.75 11.46
C ASP A 117 8.73 -9.25 11.08
N ARG A 118 8.34 -8.95 9.84
CA ARG A 118 8.21 -7.58 9.29
C ARG A 118 6.79 -7.03 9.45
N THR A 119 6.21 -7.19 10.64
CA THR A 119 4.79 -6.85 10.90
C THR A 119 4.48 -5.37 10.62
N ARG A 120 5.40 -4.47 10.96
CA ARG A 120 5.20 -3.01 10.75
C ARG A 120 5.08 -2.67 9.26
N GLU A 121 6.01 -3.18 8.45
CA GLU A 121 6.04 -2.94 7.01
C GLU A 121 4.86 -3.63 6.31
N HIS A 122 4.54 -4.87 6.71
CA HIS A 122 3.39 -5.62 6.19
C HIS A 122 2.06 -4.90 6.49
N ASP A 123 1.86 -4.41 7.71
CA ASP A 123 0.65 -3.67 8.10
C ASP A 123 0.50 -2.37 7.27
N ALA A 124 1.60 -1.64 7.07
CA ALA A 124 1.60 -0.41 6.28
C ALA A 124 1.29 -0.68 4.80
N VAL A 125 1.91 -1.70 4.19
CA VAL A 125 1.62 -2.12 2.81
C VAL A 125 0.17 -2.59 2.69
N THR A 126 -0.31 -3.40 3.63
CA THR A 126 -1.69 -3.89 3.67
C THR A 126 -2.68 -2.72 3.70
N ALA A 127 -2.40 -1.69 4.51
CA ALA A 127 -3.26 -0.52 4.61
C ALA A 127 -3.37 0.24 3.28
N VAL A 128 -2.24 0.57 2.66
CA VAL A 128 -2.25 1.36 1.40
C VAL A 128 -2.79 0.54 0.22
N MET A 129 -2.49 -0.75 0.15
CA MET A 129 -3.02 -1.63 -0.89
C MET A 129 -4.53 -1.84 -0.74
N ARG A 130 -5.06 -1.91 0.48
CA ARG A 130 -6.50 -1.95 0.74
C ARG A 130 -7.21 -0.66 0.33
N ASP A 131 -6.58 0.49 0.53
CA ASP A 131 -7.13 1.77 0.08
C ASP A 131 -7.14 1.85 -1.45
N ALA A 132 -6.06 1.41 -2.12
CA ALA A 132 -6.02 1.29 -3.56
C ALA A 132 -7.07 0.29 -4.10
N SER A 133 -7.24 -0.86 -3.45
CA SER A 133 -8.25 -1.90 -3.78
C SER A 133 -9.66 -1.32 -3.90
N ARG A 134 -10.06 -0.47 -2.94
CA ARG A 134 -11.38 0.18 -2.92
C ARG A 134 -11.60 1.10 -4.12
N LEU A 135 -10.55 1.82 -4.53
CA LEU A 135 -10.58 2.72 -5.68
C LEU A 135 -10.54 1.96 -7.01
N LEU A 136 -9.85 0.82 -7.04
CA LEU A 136 -9.79 -0.11 -8.18
C LEU A 136 -11.04 -0.99 -8.30
N GLN A 137 -11.87 -1.05 -7.26
CA GLN A 137 -13.02 -1.96 -7.14
C GLN A 137 -12.64 -3.42 -7.39
N ARG A 138 -11.48 -3.83 -6.89
CA ARG A 138 -10.93 -5.18 -7.08
C ARG A 138 -10.18 -5.63 -5.84
N ASP A 139 -10.25 -6.92 -5.56
CA ASP A 139 -9.50 -7.52 -4.48
C ASP A 139 -8.00 -7.48 -4.77
N VAL A 140 -7.22 -7.27 -3.72
CA VAL A 140 -5.77 -7.37 -3.77
C VAL A 140 -5.37 -8.74 -3.24
N PRO A 141 -4.72 -9.58 -4.06
CA PRO A 141 -4.18 -10.86 -3.59
C PRO A 141 -3.16 -10.68 -2.48
N GLU A 142 -3.14 -11.59 -1.52
CA GLU A 142 -2.15 -11.59 -0.42
C GLU A 142 -0.71 -11.70 -0.95
N SER A 143 -0.52 -12.37 -2.10
CA SER A 143 0.78 -12.43 -2.76
C SER A 143 1.29 -11.06 -3.20
N GLU A 144 0.43 -10.15 -3.67
CA GLU A 144 0.84 -8.78 -4.01
C GLU A 144 1.29 -8.02 -2.76
N ILE A 145 0.56 -8.16 -1.65
CA ILE A 145 0.93 -7.56 -0.35
C ILE A 145 2.29 -8.11 0.10
N THR A 146 2.48 -9.43 0.03
CA THR A 146 3.72 -10.11 0.41
C THR A 146 4.90 -9.58 -0.42
N TYR A 147 4.78 -9.54 -1.74
CA TYR A 147 5.87 -9.05 -2.61
C TYR A 147 6.15 -7.55 -2.44
N MET A 148 5.11 -6.73 -2.26
CA MET A 148 5.32 -5.30 -1.96
C MET A 148 6.02 -5.11 -0.60
N THR A 149 5.71 -5.95 0.38
CA THR A 149 6.37 -5.93 1.68
C THR A 149 7.85 -6.29 1.54
N VAL A 150 8.19 -7.34 0.77
CA VAL A 150 9.60 -7.69 0.48
C VAL A 150 10.35 -6.50 -0.11
N HIS A 151 9.81 -5.85 -1.14
CA HIS A 151 10.48 -4.70 -1.76
C HIS A 151 10.62 -3.50 -0.83
N LEU A 152 9.62 -3.26 0.03
CA LEU A 152 9.69 -2.21 1.04
C LEU A 152 10.74 -2.52 2.12
N CYS A 153 10.82 -3.76 2.59
CA CYS A 153 11.81 -4.16 3.60
C CYS A 153 13.25 -3.98 3.08
N GLY A 154 13.51 -4.29 1.81
CA GLY A 154 14.81 -4.01 1.20
C GLY A 154 15.20 -2.53 1.29
N LEU A 155 14.25 -1.62 1.06
CA LEU A 155 14.48 -0.18 1.21
C LEU A 155 14.76 0.23 2.65
N VAL A 156 13.95 -0.27 3.59
CA VAL A 156 14.08 0.06 5.02
C VAL A 156 15.41 -0.44 5.59
N ASP A 157 15.86 -1.62 5.16
CA ASP A 157 17.12 -2.20 5.62
C ASP A 157 18.34 -1.43 5.07
N ASP A 158 18.29 -0.98 3.81
CA ASP A 158 19.35 -0.17 3.21
C ASP A 158 19.48 1.21 3.88
N GLU A 159 18.36 1.82 4.28
CA GLU A 159 18.34 3.08 5.04
C GLU A 159 18.94 2.90 6.45
N ALA A 160 18.65 1.80 7.13
CA ALA A 160 19.19 1.50 8.46
C ALA A 160 20.70 1.18 8.44
N ALA A 161 21.25 0.79 7.29
CA ALA A 161 22.66 0.47 7.10
C ALA A 161 23.52 1.68 6.69
N SER A 162 22.90 2.81 6.33
CA SER A 162 23.55 4.04 5.83
C SER A 162 23.82 5.06 6.94
#